data_AF-A0A8T5IUU6-F1
#
_entry.id   AF-A0A8T5IUU6-F1
#
_cell.length_a   1.000
_cell.length_b   1.000
_cell.length_c   1.000
_cell.angle_alpha   90.00
_cell.angle_beta   90.00
_cell.angle_gamma   90.00
#
_symmetry.space_group_name_H-M   'P 1'
#
loop_
_entity.id
_entity.type
_entity.pdbx_description
1 polymer ?
#
loop_
_entity_poly.entity_id
_entity_poly.type
_entity_poly.pdbx_seq_one_letter_code
_entity_poly.pdbx_strand_id
1 'polypeptide(L)' 'KGVWINAVCKKCGNNEQKKYYVKTLSCFNKFFDVSCSCGNSETEHFGIQDIAFSEGKRL' A
#
# COMPACT_ATOMS: atom_id res chain seq x y z
N LYS A 1 -1.24 9.63 11.50
CA LYS A 1 -0.39 9.77 10.30
C LYS A 1 -0.75 8.61 9.38
N GLY A 2 -0.85 8.86 8.07
CA GLY A 2 -1.20 7.82 7.10
C GLY A 2 -0.04 7.60 6.14
N VAL A 3 0.19 6.36 5.74
CA VAL A 3 1.16 6.01 4.69
C VAL A 3 0.36 5.60 3.47
N TRP A 4 0.61 6.27 2.36
CA TRP A 4 0.13 5.86 1.05
C TRP A 4 1.15 4.94 0.43
N ILE A 5 0.68 3.80 -0.06
CA ILE A 5 1.51 2.82 -0.74
C ILE A 5 1.01 2.73 -2.17
N ASN A 6 1.91 2.92 -3.11
CA ASN A 6 1.68 2.62 -4.52
C ASN A 6 2.31 1.26 -4.80
N ALA A 7 1.47 0.29 -5.16
CA ALA A 7 1.87 -1.06 -5.49
C ALA A 7 1.47 -1.38 -6.93
N VAL A 8 2.28 -2.17 -7.63
CA VAL A 8 1.97 -2.66 -8.97
C VAL A 8 1.65 -4.14 -8.88
N CYS A 9 0.48 -4.50 -9.40
CA CYS A 9 0.12 -5.89 -9.60
C CYS A 9 0.98 -6.49 -10.71
N LYS A 10 1.90 -7.38 -10.37
CA LYS A 10 2.78 -8.08 -11.32
C LYS A 10 2.00 -8.99 -12.29
N LYS A 11 0.75 -9.34 -11.95
CA LYS A 11 -0.11 -10.18 -12.79
C LYS A 11 -0.70 -9.42 -13.97
N CYS A 12 -1.11 -8.16 -13.80
CA CYS A 12 -1.76 -7.37 -14.85
C CYS A 12 -1.08 -6.03 -15.18
N GLY A 13 -0.05 -5.63 -14.42
CA GLY A 13 0.64 -4.36 -14.57
C GLY A 13 -0.09 -3.14 -13.99
N ASN A 14 -1.28 -3.32 -13.40
CA ASN A 14 -2.05 -2.19 -12.85
C ASN A 14 -1.40 -1.63 -11.59
N ASN A 15 -1.49 -0.31 -11.44
CA ASN A 15 -1.11 0.41 -10.23
C ASN A 15 -2.30 0.44 -9.27
N GLU A 16 -2.07 0.02 -8.03
CA GLU A 16 -3.02 0.05 -6.94
C GLU A 16 -2.45 0.95 -5.83
N GLN A 17 -3.24 1.95 -5.42
CA GLN A 17 -2.87 2.86 -4.35
C GLN A 17 -3.73 2.56 -3.12
N LYS A 18 -3.10 2.29 -1.98
CA LYS A 18 -3.82 2.03 -0.71
C LYS A 18 -3.23 2.81 0.44
N LYS A 19 -4.11 3.41 1.24
CA LYS A 19 -3.74 4.16 2.45
C LYS A 19 -3.75 3.25 3.65
N TYR A 20 -2.63 3.18 4.35
CA TYR A 20 -2.48 2.47 5.60
C TYR A 20 -2.34 3.45 6.76
N TYR A 21 -3.14 3.25 7.80
CA TYR A 21 -3.02 4.00 9.03
C TYR A 21 -2.02 3.30 9.93
N VAL A 22 -0.81 3.86 10.02
CA VAL A 22 0.21 3.38 10.94
C VAL A 22 0.33 4.31 12.14
N LYS A 23 0.35 3.73 13.35
CA LYS A 23 0.72 4.47 14.57
C LYS A 23 2.21 4.81 14.55
N THR A 24 3.05 3.86 14.13
CA THR A 24 4.50 3.98 13.99
C THR A 24 4.97 3.24 12.73
N LEU A 25 6.06 3.73 12.12
CA LEU A 25 6.70 3.11 10.94
C LEU A 25 7.07 1.63 11.17
N SER A 26 7.47 1.29 12.40
CA SER A 26 7.79 -0.08 12.81
C SER A 26 6.59 -1.05 12.79
N CYS A 27 5.35 -0.55 12.80
CA CYS A 27 4.14 -1.37 12.65
C CYS A 27 3.77 -1.68 11.21
N PHE A 28 4.44 -1.06 10.23
CA PHE A 28 4.16 -1.25 8.81
C PHE A 28 4.45 -2.69 8.32
N ASN A 29 5.34 -3.39 9.03
CA ASN A 29 5.90 -4.67 8.62
C ASN A 29 4.97 -5.89 8.68
N LYS A 30 3.65 -5.73 8.86
CA LYS A 30 2.81 -6.91 9.16
C LYS A 30 1.77 -7.34 8.16
N PHE A 31 1.00 -6.50 7.48
CA PHE A 31 0.00 -7.02 6.53
C PHE A 31 -0.29 -5.99 5.45
N PHE A 32 0.22 -6.24 4.24
CA PHE A 32 -0.15 -5.48 3.05
C PHE A 32 -1.37 -6.14 2.42
N ASP A 33 -2.55 -5.88 2.96
CA ASP A 33 -3.76 -6.33 2.29
C ASP A 33 -3.99 -5.45 1.06
N VAL A 34 -3.52 -5.84 -0.13
CA VAL A 34 -3.76 -5.13 -1.39
C VAL A 34 -4.49 -6.06 -2.34
N SER A 35 -5.63 -5.59 -2.85
CA SER A 35 -6.42 -6.26 -3.86
C SER A 35 -6.36 -5.45 -5.14
N CYS A 36 -6.15 -6.12 -6.27
CA CYS A 36 -6.19 -5.51 -7.58
C CYS A 36 -7.54 -5.74 -8.22
N SER A 37 -7.98 -4.77 -9.02
CA SER A 37 -9.18 -4.87 -9.87
C SER A 37 -9.20 -6.09 -10.80
N CYS A 38 -8.04 -6.68 -11.12
CA CYS A 38 -7.95 -7.92 -11.90
C CYS A 38 -8.30 -9.20 -11.09
N GLY A 39 -8.71 -9.05 -9.83
CA GLY A 39 -9.05 -10.15 -8.93
C GLY A 39 -7.85 -10.73 -8.17
N ASN A 40 -6.64 -10.18 -8.31
CA ASN A 40 -5.48 -10.62 -7.56
C ASN A 40 -5.47 -10.02 -6.14
N SER A 41 -5.42 -10.86 -5.12
CA SER A 41 -5.27 -10.45 -3.70
C SER A 41 -4.02 -11.03 -3.04
N GLU A 42 -3.21 -11.77 -3.79
CA GLU A 42 -1.99 -12.39 -3.30
C GLU A 42 -0.86 -11.36 -3.27
N THR A 43 -0.32 -11.10 -2.08
CA THR A 43 0.70 -10.08 -1.81
C THR A 43 2.00 -10.27 -2.57
N GLU A 44 2.40 -11.51 -2.84
CA GLU A 44 3.61 -11.83 -3.60
C GLU A 44 3.58 -11.30 -5.04
N HIS A 45 2.37 -11.15 -5.58
CA HIS A 45 2.10 -10.59 -6.89
C HIS A 45 1.99 -9.06 -6.88
N PHE A 46 2.32 -8.39 -5.77
CA PHE A 46 2.45 -6.93 -5.72
C PHE A 46 3.90 -6.52 -5.51
N GLY A 47 4.38 -5.60 -6.36
CA GLY A 47 5.65 -4.90 -6.15
C GLY A 47 5.37 -3.49 -5.61
N ILE A 48 5.96 -3.12 -4.47
CA ILE A 48 5.87 -1.74 -3.98
C ILE A 48 6.75 -0.86 -4.86
N GLN A 49 6.16 0.18 -5.47
CA GLN A 49 6.89 1.17 -6.24
C GLN A 49 7.28 2.38 -5.38
N ASP A 50 6.33 2.90 -4.62
CA ASP A 50 6.53 4.16 -3.89
C ASP A 50 5.73 4.18 -2.58
N ILE A 51 6.27 4.90 -1.60
CA ILE A 51 5.67 5.07 -0.27
C ILE A 51 5.67 6.56 0.06
N ALA A 52 4.48 7.15 0.18
CA ALA A 52 4.29 8.55 0.51
C ALA A 52 3.72 8.73 1.93
N PHE A 53 4.39 9.53 2.74
CA PHE A 53 3.97 9.82 4.11
C PHE A 53 3.07 11.05 4.15
N SER A 54 1.84 10.87 4.64
CA SER A 54 0.97 11.99 5.00
C SER A 54 1.02 12.18 6.52
N GLU A 55 1.81 13.17 6.94
CA GLU A 55 1.61 13.76 8.26
C GLU A 55 0.28 14.50 8.20
N GLY A 56 -0.72 14.03 8.94
CA GLY A 56 -1.96 14.77 9.06
C GLY A 56 -1.60 16.13 9.66
N LYS A 57 -1.67 17.20 8.87
CA LYS A 57 -1.83 18.54 9.42
C LYS A 57 -3.10 18.47 10.26
N ARG A 58 -2.96 18.59 11.58
CA ARG A 58 -4.05 19.04 12.44
C ARG A 58 -4.51 20.38 11.85
N LEU A 59 -5.69 20.39 11.24
CA LEU A 59 -6.49 21.60 11.13
C LEU A 59 -7.05 21.89 12.51
#